data_AF-A0A4P6DH74-F1
#
_entry.id   AF-A0A4P6DH74-F1
#
_cell.length_a   1.000
_cell.length_b   1.000
_cell.length_c   1.000
_cell.angle_alpha   90.00
_cell.angle_beta   90.00
_cell.angle_gamma   90.00
#
_symmetry.space_group_name_H-M   'P 1'
#
loop_
_entity.id
_entity.type
_entity.pdbx_description
1 polymer ?
#
loop_
_entity_poly.entity_id
_entity_poly.type
_entity_poly.pdbx_seq_one_letter_code
_entity_poly.pdbx_strand_id
1 'polypeptide(L)'
;MPGKQIIIFLLIICIALTKSATFLKKFPMEGGKPHLCFIGQNVLKEGQEYEDDINCRKYICSRSRWQNELILTIHTCGVIIPPEKCDLKPLSSGTPYPNCCNHKIVCKI
;
A
#
# COMPACT_ATOMS: atom_id res chain seq x y z
N MET A 1 -29.12 6.13 23.52
CA MET A 1 -28.45 7.05 22.57
C MET A 1 -28.12 6.32 21.27
N PRO A 2 -29.08 6.19 20.33
CA PRO A 2 -28.91 5.41 19.09
C PRO A 2 -27.97 6.07 18.05
N GLY A 3 -27.75 7.39 18.12
CA GLY A 3 -26.93 8.12 17.13
C GLY A 3 -25.42 7.81 17.18
N LYS A 4 -24.89 7.41 18.35
CA LYS A 4 -23.45 7.13 18.51
C LYS A 4 -23.03 5.83 17.81
N GLN A 5 -23.94 4.85 17.73
CA GLN A 5 -23.69 3.55 17.09
C GLN A 5 -23.66 3.67 15.57
N ILE A 6 -24.57 4.46 14.98
CA ILE A 6 -24.66 4.67 13.52
C ILE A 6 -23.38 5.31 12.97
N ILE A 7 -22.80 6.28 13.68
CA ILE A 7 -21.56 6.97 13.27
C ILE A 7 -20.37 6.00 13.25
N ILE A 8 -20.26 5.11 14.25
CA ILE A 8 -19.19 4.10 14.31
C ILE A 8 -19.33 3.10 13.16
N PHE A 9 -20.55 2.64 12.85
CA PHE A 9 -20.80 1.74 11.73
C PHE A 9 -20.42 2.37 10.38
N LEU A 10 -20.75 3.65 10.14
CA LEU A 10 -20.37 4.35 8.92
C LEU A 10 -18.85 4.51 8.77
N LEU A 11 -18.13 4.79 9.86
CA LEU A 11 -16.67 4.88 9.85
C LEU A 11 -16.01 3.54 9.48
N ILE A 12 -16.52 2.43 10.03
CA ILE A 12 -16.00 1.08 9.73
C ILE A 12 -16.23 0.73 8.25
N ILE A 13 -17.39 1.07 7.68
CA ILE A 13 -17.69 0.82 6.27
C ILE A 13 -16.77 1.64 5.36
N CYS A 14 -16.53 2.93 5.66
CA CYS A 14 -15.61 3.76 4.88
C CYS A 14 -14.17 3.23 4.88
N ILE A 15 -13.70 2.69 6.02
CA ILE A 15 -12.36 2.11 6.12
C ILE A 15 -12.28 0.78 5.37
N ALA A 16 -13.36 -0.01 5.31
CA ALA A 16 -13.40 -1.29 4.60
C ALA A 16 -13.41 -1.15 3.07
N LEU A 17 -13.75 0.03 2.54
CA LEU A 17 -13.80 0.28 1.09
C LEU A 17 -12.43 0.59 0.47
N THR A 18 -11.39 0.83 1.27
CA THR A 18 -10.04 1.03 0.74
C THR A 18 -9.42 -0.32 0.40
N LYS A 19 -9.55 -0.72 -0.87
CA LYS A 19 -8.86 -1.87 -1.44
C LYS A 19 -7.38 -1.55 -1.57
N SER A 20 -6.65 -1.56 -0.46
CA SER A 20 -5.19 -1.54 -0.42
C SER A 20 -4.69 -2.89 0.08
N ALA A 21 -3.63 -3.41 -0.51
CA ALA A 21 -2.88 -4.53 0.05
C ALA A 21 -1.61 -3.99 0.71
N THR A 22 -1.23 -4.59 1.84
CA THR A 22 -0.01 -4.21 2.58
C THR A 22 0.85 -5.44 2.78
N PHE A 23 2.13 -5.32 2.42
CA PHE A 23 3.15 -6.35 2.65
C PHE A 23 4.23 -5.79 3.57
N LEU A 24 4.81 -6.66 4.38
CA LEU A 24 5.87 -6.32 5.33
C LEU A 24 7.11 -7.16 5.05
N LYS A 25 8.27 -6.53 4.99
CA LYS A 25 9.56 -7.21 4.94
C LYS A 25 10.47 -6.69 6.06
N LYS A 26 11.06 -7.62 6.80
CA LYS A 26 11.91 -7.33 7.96
C LYS A 26 13.39 -7.30 7.56
N PHE A 27 14.15 -6.39 8.15
CA PHE A 27 15.58 -6.27 7.99
C PHE A 27 16.23 -6.15 9.38
N PRO A 28 17.03 -7.14 9.83
CA PRO A 28 17.70 -7.04 11.12
C PRO A 28 18.67 -5.85 11.13
N MET A 29 18.69 -5.11 12.23
CA MET A 29 19.68 -4.05 12.44
C MET A 29 20.89 -4.64 13.17
N GLU A 30 22.06 -4.55 12.54
CA GLU A 30 23.33 -4.95 13.15
C GLU A 30 24.10 -3.71 13.58
N GLY A 31 24.74 -3.78 14.76
CA GLY A 31 25.55 -2.68 15.28
C GLY A 31 26.67 -2.28 14.32
N GLY A 32 26.78 -0.98 14.03
CA GLY A 32 27.81 -0.42 13.15
C GLY A 32 27.51 -0.51 11.65
N LYS A 33 26.38 -1.11 11.25
CA LYS A 33 25.92 -1.08 9.85
C LYS A 33 24.88 0.02 9.62
N PRO A 34 24.79 0.58 8.39
CA PRO A 34 23.76 1.56 8.07
C PRO A 34 22.36 0.92 8.13
N HIS A 35 21.40 1.67 8.65
CA HIS A 35 20.00 1.25 8.78
C HIS A 35 19.27 1.42 7.44
N LEU A 36 19.17 0.32 6.69
CA LEU A 36 18.69 0.32 5.31
C LEU A 36 17.61 -0.74 5.04
N CYS A 37 16.58 -0.36 4.30
CA CYS A 37 15.63 -1.28 3.66
C CYS A 37 15.93 -1.40 2.17
N PHE A 38 15.95 -2.63 1.64
CA PHE A 38 16.26 -2.90 0.24
C PHE A 38 15.01 -3.17 -0.61
N ILE A 39 14.90 -2.47 -1.75
CA ILE A 39 13.81 -2.57 -2.73
C ILE A 39 14.41 -2.86 -4.11
N GLY A 40 14.60 -4.14 -4.43
CA GLY A 40 15.32 -4.51 -5.67
C GLY A 40 16.74 -3.92 -5.66
N GLN A 41 17.02 -3.01 -6.59
CA GLN A 41 18.29 -2.28 -6.67
C GLN A 41 18.30 -0.95 -5.90
N ASN A 42 17.14 -0.49 -5.43
CA ASN A 42 17.01 0.76 -4.67
C ASN A 42 17.13 0.49 -3.17
N VAL A 43 17.48 1.55 -2.42
CA VAL A 43 17.65 1.49 -0.98
C VAL A 43 16.98 2.69 -0.30
N LEU A 44 16.30 2.43 0.82
CA LEU A 44 15.74 3.46 1.68
C LEU A 44 16.45 3.43 3.04
N LYS A 45 16.75 4.61 3.56
CA LYS A 45 17.18 4.78 4.95
C LYS A 45 15.98 4.69 5.88
N GLU A 46 16.24 4.42 7.15
CA GLU A 46 15.24 4.53 8.22
C GLU A 46 14.51 5.89 8.15
N GLY A 47 13.17 5.85 8.15
CA GLY A 47 12.30 7.02 8.07
C GLY A 47 12.01 7.50 6.64
N GLN A 48 12.64 6.92 5.60
CA GLN A 48 12.39 7.31 4.23
C GLN A 48 11.19 6.58 3.62
N GLU A 49 10.55 7.27 2.68
CA GLU A 49 9.48 6.77 1.85
C GLU A 49 9.85 6.89 0.37
N TYR A 50 9.30 6.02 -0.45
CA TYR A 50 9.46 6.06 -1.90
C TYR A 50 8.17 5.63 -2.59
N GLU A 51 7.77 6.39 -3.60
CA GLU A 51 6.60 6.11 -4.43
C GLU A 51 7.07 5.62 -5.80
N ASP A 52 6.60 4.44 -6.17
CA ASP A 52 6.86 3.80 -7.46
C ASP A 52 5.60 4.00 -8.32
N ASP A 53 5.54 5.15 -9.00
CA ASP A 53 4.40 5.57 -9.83
C ASP A 53 4.22 4.72 -11.09
N ILE A 54 5.22 3.92 -11.44
CA ILE A 54 5.16 2.98 -12.56
C ILE A 54 4.35 1.74 -12.15
N ASN A 55 4.63 1.21 -10.96
CA ASN A 55 3.96 0.01 -10.43
C ASN A 55 2.83 0.33 -9.44
N CYS A 56 2.50 1.62 -9.28
CA CYS A 56 1.48 2.14 -8.39
C CYS A 56 1.55 1.55 -6.97
N ARG A 57 2.68 1.81 -6.29
CA ARG A 57 2.91 1.34 -4.93
C ARG A 57 3.77 2.30 -4.14
N LYS A 58 3.64 2.22 -2.82
CA LYS A 58 4.39 3.05 -1.87
C LYS A 58 5.20 2.18 -0.93
N TYR A 59 6.43 2.60 -0.68
CA TYR A 59 7.37 1.96 0.22
C TYR A 59 7.67 2.87 1.40
N ILE A 60 7.74 2.30 2.60
CA ILE A 60 8.09 3.02 3.82
C ILE A 60 9.09 2.17 4.59
N CYS A 61 10.27 2.70 4.85
CA CYS A 61 11.26 2.06 5.70
C CYS A 61 11.17 2.63 7.12
N SER A 62 10.75 1.81 8.08
CA SER A 62 10.49 2.24 9.45
C SER A 62 11.18 1.35 10.46
N ARG A 63 11.48 1.86 11.66
CA ARG A 63 11.98 1.02 12.74
C ARG A 63 10.83 0.28 13.43
N SER A 64 11.02 -1.02 13.68
CA SER A 64 10.09 -1.79 14.48
C SER A 64 10.05 -1.26 15.93
N ARG A 65 8.86 -1.19 16.52
CA ARG A 65 8.71 -0.72 17.92
C ARG A 65 9.20 -1.74 18.95
N TRP A 66 9.22 -3.01 18.60
CA TRP A 66 9.43 -4.11 19.56
C TRP A 66 10.71 -4.89 19.34
N GLN A 67 11.35 -4.73 18.19
CA GLN A 67 12.50 -5.53 17.77
C GLN A 67 13.58 -4.63 17.20
N ASN A 68 14.85 -5.06 17.29
CA ASN A 68 15.98 -4.38 16.67
C ASN A 68 16.03 -4.68 15.16
N GLU A 69 14.97 -4.31 14.45
CA GLU A 69 14.79 -4.53 13.02
C GLU A 69 14.14 -3.30 12.36
N LEU A 70 14.42 -3.11 11.08
CA LEU A 70 13.63 -2.24 10.21
C LEU A 70 12.52 -3.06 9.55
N ILE A 71 11.41 -2.39 9.29
CA ILE A 71 10.26 -2.90 8.57
C ILE A 71 10.10 -2.05 7.31
N LEU A 72 10.25 -2.70 6.17
CA LEU A 72 9.81 -2.17 4.89
C LEU A 72 8.33 -2.51 4.72
N THR A 73 7.49 -1.50 4.82
CA THR A 73 6.06 -1.59 4.52
C THR A 73 5.86 -1.26 3.04
N ILE A 74 5.14 -2.12 2.34
CA ILE A 74 4.83 -1.98 0.92
C ILE A 74 3.31 -1.89 0.80
N HIS A 75 2.81 -0.73 0.40
CA HIS A 75 1.40 -0.53 0.09
C HIS A 75 1.18 -0.63 -1.42
N THR A 76 0.25 -1.48 -1.84
CA THR A 76 -0.14 -1.65 -3.23
C THR A 76 -1.65 -1.52 -3.37
N CYS A 77 -2.12 -1.35 -4.61
CA CYS A 77 -3.54 -1.47 -4.90
C CYS A 77 -4.04 -2.88 -4.53
N GLY A 78 -5.27 -2.96 -4.04
CA GLY A 78 -5.95 -4.21 -3.75
C GLY A 78 -6.38 -4.91 -5.04
N VAL A 79 -6.63 -6.21 -4.94
CA VAL A 79 -7.04 -7.02 -6.10
C VAL A 79 -8.52 -6.77 -6.41
N ILE A 80 -8.82 -6.57 -7.69
CA ILE A 80 -10.17 -6.53 -8.23
C ILE A 80 -10.28 -7.65 -9.26
N ILE A 81 -11.32 -8.47 -9.16
CA ILE A 81 -11.66 -9.47 -10.17
C ILE A 81 -12.80 -8.86 -10.99
N PRO A 82 -12.63 -8.61 -12.30
CA PRO A 82 -13.70 -8.08 -13.12
C PRO A 82 -14.80 -9.14 -13.32
N PRO A 83 -16.06 -8.73 -13.48
CA PRO A 83 -17.14 -9.63 -13.91
C PRO A 83 -16.86 -10.26 -15.28
N GLU A 84 -17.60 -11.32 -15.63
CA GLU A 84 -17.53 -11.92 -16.96
C GLU A 84 -17.75 -10.88 -18.07
N LYS A 85 -17.02 -11.01 -19.19
CA LYS A 85 -17.03 -10.09 -20.33
C LYS A 85 -16.58 -8.66 -20.00
N CYS A 86 -15.99 -8.43 -18.83
CA CYS A 86 -15.39 -7.16 -18.47
C CYS A 86 -13.88 -7.26 -18.31
N ASP A 87 -13.18 -6.21 -18.75
CA ASP A 87 -11.74 -6.07 -18.65
C ASP A 87 -11.40 -4.94 -17.66
N LEU A 88 -10.35 -5.13 -16.87
CA LEU A 88 -9.76 -4.05 -16.07
C LEU A 88 -8.79 -3.26 -16.94
N LYS A 89 -9.02 -1.95 -17.06
CA LYS A 89 -8.02 -1.08 -17.70
C LYS A 89 -6.73 -1.05 -16.86
N PRO A 90 -5.56 -0.94 -17.53
CA PRO A 90 -4.29 -0.72 -16.84
C PRO A 90 -4.36 0.51 -15.92
N LEU A 91 -3.58 0.45 -14.85
CA LEU A 91 -3.40 1.58 -13.94
C LEU A 91 -2.80 2.76 -14.70
N SER A 92 -3.18 3.98 -14.32
CA SER A 92 -2.62 5.20 -14.90
C SER A 92 -1.17 5.37 -14.48
N SER A 93 -0.24 5.27 -15.43
CA SER A 93 1.18 5.56 -15.20
C SER A 93 1.41 7.05 -14.91
N GLY A 94 2.34 7.36 -14.01
CA GLY A 94 2.72 8.75 -13.69
C GLY A 94 1.72 9.49 -12.80
N THR A 95 0.76 8.77 -12.22
CA THR A 95 -0.07 9.28 -11.12
C THR A 95 0.46 8.71 -9.81
N PRO A 96 0.63 9.52 -8.75
CA PRO A 96 1.11 9.03 -7.46
C PRO A 96 0.18 8.03 -6.78
N TYR A 97 0.74 7.15 -5.97
CA TYR A 97 -0.05 6.31 -5.07
C TYR A 97 -0.74 7.18 -3.98
N PRO A 98 -1.99 6.88 -3.56
CA PRO A 98 -2.87 5.80 -3.98
C PRO A 98 -3.75 6.15 -5.20
N ASN A 99 -3.60 7.36 -5.76
CA ASN A 99 -4.51 7.85 -6.81
C ASN A 99 -4.42 7.03 -8.11
N CYS A 100 -3.27 6.41 -8.38
CA CYS A 100 -3.12 5.48 -9.49
C CYS A 100 -3.95 4.19 -9.33
N CYS A 101 -4.45 3.83 -8.14
CA CYS A 101 -5.25 2.62 -7.88
C CYS A 101 -6.70 2.68 -8.39
N ASN A 102 -7.09 3.77 -9.05
CA ASN A 102 -8.42 3.93 -9.60
C ASN A 102 -8.59 3.09 -10.88
N HIS A 103 -9.06 1.86 -10.72
CA HIS A 103 -9.36 0.97 -11.83
C HIS A 103 -10.64 1.37 -12.57
N LYS A 104 -10.60 1.32 -13.90
CA LYS A 104 -11.82 1.37 -14.74
C LYS A 104 -12.14 -0.03 -15.25
N ILE A 105 -13.34 -0.51 -14.98
CA ILE A 105 -13.88 -1.74 -15.55
C ILE A 105 -14.60 -1.38 -16.85
N VAL A 106 -14.28 -2.08 -17.93
CA VAL A 106 -14.94 -1.92 -19.23
C VAL A 106 -15.56 -3.24 -19.63
N CYS A 107 -16.88 -3.26 -19.78
CA CYS A 107 -17.63 -4.45 -20.17
C CYS A 107 -17.94 -4.40 -21.67
N LYS A 108 -17.70 -5.50 -22.37
CA LYS A 108 -18.16 -5.68 -23.74
C LYS A 108 -19.65 -6.03 -23.66
N ILE A 109 -20.48 -5.08 -24.13
CA ILE A 109 -21.93 -5.28 -24.28
C ILE A 109 -22.17 -6.24 -25.44
#